data_AF-A0A243RQ78-F1
#
_entry.id   AF-A0A243RQ78-F1
#
_cell.length_a   1.000
_cell.length_b   1.000
_cell.length_c   1.000
_cell.angle_alpha   90.00
_cell.angle_beta   90.00
_cell.angle_gamma   90.00
#
_symmetry.space_group_name_H-M   'P 1'
#
loop_
_entity.id
_entity.type
_entity.pdbx_description
1 polymer ?
#
loop_
_entity_poly.entity_id
_entity_poly.type
_entity_poly.pdbx_seq_one_letter_code
_entity_poly.pdbx_strand_id
1 'polypeptide(L)'
;MRRIALVTLVVDDYDEAVRFYTEALGFRLAEDAPRPDGSRWVVVEPGSPGTGSGLLLARAKGEAQAGRVGDQDRRAGRVLPAHRRLRPGPRPDDRRGRHVPGGAAARAVRDRRRLPGPVRQPLGPAPARHRLNAPTENAHAPRNTHMTAPRIDTDTLRRLPKAVLHDHLDGGLRPATVVELADAVGHTLPTTDPAELAAWYYEAANSGDLVRYIATFEHTLAVMQTREGLLRTAEEYVLDLAADGVVYGEVRYAPELMVRGGLALTEVVETVQEGLAAGMAKAAAAGTPVRVGTLLCGMRMFDRSREIADLVVAFRDAGVVGFDIAGAEDGFPPADHLAAFEHLRRENVPFTIHAGEAHGLPSIHQALQVCGAQRIGHGVRITDDIPDLTTGKLGRLAGWVRDRRVALEMCPTSNLQTGAATSIAEHPITALKDLGFRVTLNTDNRLVSGTTMTREMSLLVEQAGWTVEDLRTVTVNALKSAFLPFDERNALIRDVVLPGYETAL
;
A
#
# COMPACT_ATOMS: atom_id res chain seq x y z
N MET A 1 25.73 -36.40 0.80
CA MET A 1 25.09 -35.30 0.03
C MET A 1 23.61 -35.64 -0.15
N ARG A 2 22.68 -34.83 0.37
CA ARG A 2 21.24 -34.98 0.08
C ARG A 2 20.98 -34.23 -1.23
N ARG A 3 20.44 -34.93 -2.25
CA ARG A 3 20.05 -34.32 -3.54
C ARG A 3 18.58 -34.60 -3.81
N ILE A 4 17.89 -33.65 -4.42
CA ILE A 4 16.53 -33.85 -4.91
C ILE A 4 16.62 -34.77 -6.14
N ALA A 5 15.97 -35.93 -6.10
CA ALA A 5 16.03 -36.88 -7.20
C ALA A 5 15.12 -36.46 -8.37
N LEU A 6 13.85 -36.15 -8.08
CA LEU A 6 12.85 -35.76 -9.07
C LEU A 6 12.00 -34.59 -8.57
N VAL A 7 11.64 -33.69 -9.47
CA VAL A 7 10.63 -32.64 -9.26
C VAL A 7 9.45 -32.91 -10.17
N THR A 8 8.24 -32.97 -9.60
CA THR A 8 7.02 -33.27 -10.37
C THR A 8 6.43 -32.02 -11.00
N LEU A 9 6.17 -32.07 -12.30
CA LEU A 9 5.45 -31.04 -13.06
C LEU A 9 4.15 -31.61 -13.59
N VAL A 10 3.05 -30.86 -13.44
CA VAL A 10 1.76 -31.29 -13.97
C VAL A 10 1.67 -30.89 -15.45
N VAL A 11 1.24 -31.79 -16.32
CA VAL A 11 1.15 -31.54 -17.77
C VAL A 11 -0.25 -31.88 -18.27
N ASP A 12 -0.71 -31.22 -19.32
CA ASP A 12 -1.99 -31.55 -19.96
C ASP A 12 -1.89 -32.83 -20.78
N ASP A 13 -0.77 -32.97 -21.50
CA ASP A 13 -0.48 -34.10 -22.38
C ASP A 13 1.00 -34.52 -22.25
N TYR A 14 1.24 -35.83 -22.19
CA TYR A 14 2.59 -36.38 -22.01
C TYR A 14 3.45 -36.15 -23.25
N ASP A 15 2.92 -36.38 -24.45
CA ASP A 15 3.72 -36.35 -25.68
C ASP A 15 4.05 -34.92 -26.08
N GLU A 16 3.13 -33.98 -25.86
CA GLU A 16 3.41 -32.56 -25.99
C GLU A 16 4.53 -32.11 -25.06
N ALA A 17 4.45 -32.49 -23.77
CA ALA A 17 5.47 -32.13 -22.79
C ALA A 17 6.83 -32.76 -23.11
N VAL A 18 6.87 -34.04 -23.50
CA VAL A 18 8.11 -34.72 -23.91
C VAL A 18 8.76 -34.01 -25.09
N ARG A 19 8.00 -33.67 -26.14
CA ARG A 19 8.54 -32.91 -27.29
C ARG A 19 9.08 -31.55 -26.85
N PHE A 20 8.34 -30.81 -26.02
CA PHE A 20 8.80 -29.51 -25.53
C PHE A 20 10.14 -29.62 -24.79
N TYR A 21 10.27 -30.53 -23.83
CA TYR A 21 11.51 -30.66 -23.06
C TYR A 21 12.65 -31.21 -23.90
N THR A 22 12.41 -32.21 -24.74
CA THR A 22 13.48 -32.88 -25.48
C THR A 22 13.93 -32.12 -26.73
N GLU A 23 12.99 -31.57 -27.50
CA GLU A 23 13.28 -30.90 -28.76
C GLU A 23 13.55 -29.40 -28.56
N ALA A 24 12.75 -28.72 -27.74
CA ALA A 24 12.90 -27.27 -27.56
C ALA A 24 13.95 -26.91 -26.50
N LEU A 25 14.06 -27.70 -25.42
CA LEU A 25 14.99 -27.42 -24.31
C LEU A 25 16.22 -28.34 -24.27
N GLY A 26 16.31 -29.34 -25.14
CA GLY A 26 17.47 -30.23 -25.22
C GLY A 26 17.62 -31.20 -24.05
N PHE A 27 16.54 -31.48 -23.32
CA PHE A 27 16.53 -32.52 -22.29
C PHE A 27 16.59 -33.91 -22.95
N ARG A 28 17.07 -34.91 -22.21
CA ARG A 28 16.93 -36.31 -22.61
C ARG A 28 15.67 -36.89 -21.97
N LEU A 29 14.95 -37.73 -22.71
CA LEU A 29 13.94 -38.61 -22.13
C LEU A 29 14.67 -39.72 -21.37
N ALA A 30 14.59 -39.70 -20.05
CA ALA A 30 15.28 -40.65 -19.18
C ALA A 30 14.45 -41.91 -18.94
N GLU A 31 13.13 -41.76 -18.82
CA GLU A 31 12.20 -42.87 -18.61
C GLU A 31 10.82 -42.53 -19.18
N ASP A 32 10.14 -43.52 -19.74
CA ASP A 32 8.76 -43.43 -20.20
C ASP A 32 8.11 -44.81 -20.12
N ALA A 33 7.43 -45.07 -19.00
CA ALA A 33 6.85 -46.38 -18.69
C ALA A 33 5.34 -46.29 -18.39
N PRO A 34 4.51 -47.17 -18.96
CA PRO A 34 3.08 -47.20 -18.63
C PRO A 34 2.86 -47.66 -17.18
N ARG A 35 1.82 -47.12 -16.53
CA ARG A 35 1.40 -47.49 -15.17
C ARG A 35 0.04 -48.20 -15.17
N PRO A 36 -0.23 -49.05 -14.16
CA PRO A 36 -1.49 -49.80 -14.07
C PRO A 36 -2.77 -48.94 -14.03
N ASP A 37 -2.66 -47.68 -13.60
CA ASP A 37 -3.79 -46.73 -13.53
C ASP A 37 -4.05 -46.01 -14.86
N GLY A 38 -3.41 -46.44 -15.95
CA GLY A 38 -3.52 -45.84 -17.28
C GLY A 38 -2.69 -44.56 -17.47
N SER A 39 -1.93 -44.14 -16.45
CA SER A 39 -0.96 -43.04 -16.56
C SER A 39 0.41 -43.51 -17.08
N ARG A 40 1.33 -42.57 -17.33
CA ARG A 40 2.72 -42.86 -17.67
C ARG A 40 3.64 -42.28 -16.60
N TRP A 41 4.72 -42.99 -16.31
CA TRP A 41 5.85 -42.50 -15.56
C TRP A 41 6.86 -41.93 -16.56
N VAL A 42 6.91 -40.60 -16.68
CA VAL A 42 7.71 -39.92 -17.69
C VAL A 42 8.73 -39.02 -17.01
N VAL A 43 10.01 -39.28 -17.22
CA VAL A 43 11.11 -38.52 -16.63
C VAL A 43 11.97 -37.92 -17.72
N VAL A 44 12.21 -36.61 -17.64
CA VAL A 44 13.17 -35.88 -18.51
C VAL A 44 14.30 -35.29 -17.68
N GLU A 45 15.52 -35.29 -18.23
CA GLU A 45 16.72 -34.81 -17.54
C GLU A 45 17.56 -33.86 -18.40
N PRO A 46 18.27 -32.88 -17.82
CA PRO A 46 19.14 -31.99 -18.60
C PRO A 46 20.40 -32.72 -19.10
N GLY A 47 20.57 -32.82 -20.42
CA GLY A 47 21.83 -32.95 -21.19
C GLY A 47 22.89 -34.01 -20.82
N SER A 48 23.42 -34.04 -19.60
CA SER A 48 24.56 -34.89 -19.20
C SER A 48 24.15 -35.95 -18.18
N PRO A 49 24.46 -37.25 -18.41
CA PRO A 49 24.17 -38.31 -17.44
C PRO A 49 24.82 -38.01 -16.08
N GLY A 50 24.03 -38.02 -15.00
CA GLY A 50 24.54 -37.97 -13.62
C GLY A 50 24.44 -36.62 -12.90
N THR A 51 23.94 -35.55 -13.54
CA THR A 51 23.73 -34.24 -12.88
C THR A 51 22.41 -34.17 -12.12
N GLY A 52 22.31 -34.98 -11.08
CA GLY A 52 21.61 -34.63 -9.83
C GLY A 52 20.08 -34.71 -9.75
N SER A 53 19.32 -34.22 -10.75
CA SER A 53 17.87 -34.03 -10.62
C SER A 53 17.13 -34.12 -11.97
N GLY A 54 16.02 -34.86 -12.01
CA GLY A 54 15.13 -34.96 -13.18
C GLY A 54 13.75 -34.34 -12.95
N LEU A 55 12.99 -34.17 -14.03
CA LEU A 55 11.60 -33.72 -13.99
C LEU A 55 10.68 -34.89 -14.24
N LEU A 56 9.80 -35.19 -13.30
CA LEU A 56 8.70 -36.14 -13.46
C LEU A 56 7.50 -35.42 -14.05
N LEU A 57 7.14 -35.74 -15.29
CA LEU A 57 5.95 -35.20 -15.94
C LEU A 57 4.74 -36.03 -15.51
N ALA A 58 3.75 -35.41 -14.90
CA ALA A 58 2.54 -36.06 -14.39
C ALA A 58 1.30 -35.46 -15.05
N ARG A 59 0.51 -36.26 -15.76
CA ARG A 59 -0.70 -35.73 -16.42
C ARG A 59 -1.74 -35.28 -15.40
N ALA A 60 -2.32 -34.10 -15.63
CA ALA A 60 -3.39 -33.54 -14.82
C ALA A 60 -4.58 -34.50 -14.70
N LYS A 61 -5.09 -34.67 -13.48
CA LYS A 61 -6.33 -35.38 -13.14
C LYS A 61 -7.36 -34.36 -12.63
N GLY A 62 -8.35 -34.06 -13.47
CA GLY A 62 -9.46 -33.14 -13.16
C GLY A 62 -9.14 -31.65 -13.35
N GLU A 63 -10.18 -30.82 -13.28
CA GLU A 63 -10.12 -29.39 -13.63
C GLU A 63 -9.19 -28.57 -12.73
N ALA A 64 -9.10 -28.91 -11.44
CA ALA A 64 -8.22 -28.21 -10.49
C ALA A 64 -6.73 -28.38 -10.82
N GLN A 65 -6.32 -29.54 -11.35
CA GLN A 65 -4.93 -29.78 -11.76
C GLN A 65 -4.65 -29.20 -13.14
N ALA A 66 -5.62 -29.31 -14.06
CA ALA A 66 -5.53 -28.70 -15.39
C ALA A 66 -5.36 -27.18 -15.30
N GLY A 67 -6.10 -26.52 -14.40
CA GLY A 67 -5.98 -25.08 -14.15
C GLY A 67 -4.63 -24.65 -13.55
N ARG A 68 -3.77 -25.58 -13.13
CA ARG A 68 -2.41 -25.31 -12.66
C ARG A 68 -1.34 -25.58 -13.72
N VAL A 69 -1.67 -26.14 -14.89
CA VAL A 69 -0.67 -26.37 -15.94
C VAL A 69 -0.12 -25.02 -16.44
N GLY A 70 1.20 -24.85 -16.34
CA GLY A 70 1.89 -23.59 -16.66
C GLY A 70 1.86 -22.50 -15.55
N ASP A 71 1.19 -22.74 -14.42
CA ASP A 71 1.14 -21.83 -13.25
C ASP A 71 1.55 -22.57 -11.95
N GLN A 72 2.60 -23.38 -12.06
CA GLN A 72 3.02 -24.33 -11.00
C GLN A 72 4.02 -23.70 -10.04
N ASP A 73 4.65 -22.59 -10.46
CA ASP A 73 5.47 -21.74 -9.64
C ASP A 73 4.80 -20.37 -9.50
N ARG A 74 4.19 -20.13 -8.34
CA ARG A 74 3.64 -18.80 -7.97
C ARG A 74 4.71 -17.68 -7.89
N ARG A 75 5.94 -17.87 -8.38
CA ARG A 75 7.05 -16.89 -8.29
C ARG A 75 7.97 -16.71 -9.50
N ALA A 76 7.84 -17.38 -10.64
CA ALA A 76 8.65 -17.03 -11.83
C ALA A 76 7.98 -17.42 -13.16
N GLY A 77 7.82 -16.43 -14.04
CA GLY A 77 7.73 -16.56 -15.51
C GLY A 77 6.71 -17.53 -16.11
N ARG A 78 5.63 -17.01 -16.72
CA ARG A 78 4.82 -17.76 -17.68
C ARG A 78 5.71 -18.28 -18.82
N VAL A 79 5.81 -19.59 -18.99
CA VAL A 79 6.29 -20.21 -20.24
C VAL A 79 5.06 -20.69 -20.99
N LEU A 80 4.67 -19.96 -22.04
CA LEU A 80 3.57 -20.33 -22.94
C LEU A 80 4.13 -21.15 -24.11
N PRO A 81 3.57 -22.33 -24.45
CA PRO A 81 3.82 -22.97 -25.73
C PRO A 81 3.13 -22.17 -26.84
N ALA A 82 3.91 -21.53 -27.69
CA ALA A 82 3.41 -20.77 -28.83
C ALA A 82 3.08 -21.67 -30.02
N HIS A 83 1.92 -22.33 -30.03
CA HIS A 83 1.30 -22.81 -31.27
C HIS A 83 -0.23 -22.84 -31.18
N ARG A 84 -0.87 -21.66 -31.21
CA ARG A 84 -2.26 -21.54 -31.66
C ARG A 84 -2.32 -20.64 -32.89
N ARG A 85 -2.60 -21.26 -34.04
CA ARG A 85 -2.81 -20.60 -35.34
C ARG A 85 -3.94 -19.57 -35.21
N LEU A 86 -3.61 -18.30 -35.41
CA LEU A 86 -4.59 -17.22 -35.59
C LEU A 86 -5.22 -17.34 -36.99
N ARG A 87 -6.56 -17.40 -37.05
CA ARG A 87 -7.32 -17.24 -38.30
C ARG A 87 -7.29 -15.74 -38.69
N PRO A 88 -7.03 -15.38 -39.96
CA PRO A 88 -7.08 -13.98 -40.37
C PRO A 88 -8.53 -13.52 -40.57
N GLY A 89 -8.93 -12.46 -39.87
CA GLY A 89 -10.13 -11.67 -40.17
C GLY A 89 -9.91 -10.73 -41.36
N PRO A 90 -10.98 -10.26 -42.01
CA PRO A 90 -10.90 -9.55 -43.29
C PRO A 90 -10.39 -8.11 -43.11
N ARG A 91 -9.56 -7.67 -44.07
CA ARG A 91 -9.07 -6.30 -44.20
C ARG A 91 -10.19 -5.39 -44.74
N PRO A 92 -10.29 -4.12 -44.28
CA PRO A 92 -11.13 -3.13 -44.94
C PRO A 92 -10.42 -2.54 -46.16
N ASP A 93 -11.26 -2.22 -47.14
CA ASP A 93 -10.99 -1.77 -48.49
C ASP A 93 -10.53 -0.30 -48.55
N ASP A 94 -9.82 -0.02 -49.64
CA ASP A 94 -9.08 1.18 -49.97
C ASP A 94 -9.96 2.14 -50.77
N ARG A 95 -10.26 3.35 -50.25
CA ARG A 95 -10.79 4.46 -51.09
C ARG A 95 -10.25 5.83 -50.66
N ARG A 96 -9.20 6.21 -51.37
CA ARG A 96 -9.01 7.47 -52.14
C ARG A 96 -9.59 8.78 -51.57
N GLY A 97 -8.71 9.79 -51.45
CA GLY A 97 -9.02 11.11 -52.04
C GLY A 97 -8.48 12.38 -51.36
N ARG A 98 -7.28 12.80 -51.81
CA ARG A 98 -6.89 14.18 -52.22
C ARG A 98 -6.73 15.35 -51.21
N HIS A 99 -5.53 15.94 -51.30
CA HIS A 99 -5.13 17.37 -51.30
C HIS A 99 -5.27 18.28 -50.05
N VAL A 100 -4.14 18.42 -49.31
CA VAL A 100 -3.24 19.61 -49.06
C VAL A 100 -3.66 20.98 -49.68
N PRO A 101 -3.23 22.20 -49.20
CA PRO A 101 -2.44 22.62 -48.00
C PRO A 101 -2.97 23.85 -47.19
N GLY A 102 -2.37 24.05 -46.01
CA GLY A 102 -1.68 25.32 -45.64
C GLY A 102 -2.49 26.50 -45.09
N GLY A 103 -1.97 27.13 -44.02
CA GLY A 103 -2.38 28.47 -43.62
C GLY A 103 -2.14 28.78 -42.15
N ALA A 104 -1.09 29.56 -41.88
CA ALA A 104 -0.81 30.18 -40.58
C ALA A 104 -1.83 31.30 -40.25
N ALA A 105 -2.01 31.56 -38.95
CA ALA A 105 -1.88 32.88 -38.30
C ALA A 105 -2.94 33.21 -37.24
N ALA A 106 -2.45 33.98 -36.26
CA ALA A 106 -3.11 35.06 -35.54
C ALA A 106 -3.85 34.78 -34.21
N ARG A 107 -3.20 35.31 -33.17
CA ARG A 107 -3.76 35.86 -31.93
C ARG A 107 -5.09 36.60 -32.13
N ALA A 108 -6.00 36.46 -31.18
CA ALA A 108 -6.88 37.55 -30.76
C ALA A 108 -7.30 37.39 -29.29
N VAL A 109 -6.92 38.38 -28.49
CA VAL A 109 -7.51 38.73 -27.20
C VAL A 109 -8.93 39.21 -27.44
N ARG A 110 -9.90 38.78 -26.62
CA ARG A 110 -11.11 39.56 -26.30
C ARG A 110 -11.84 39.04 -25.06
N ASP A 111 -11.61 39.79 -23.99
CA ASP A 111 -12.56 40.25 -22.98
C ASP A 111 -14.05 39.97 -23.28
N ARG A 112 -14.74 39.25 -22.38
CA ARG A 112 -16.21 39.31 -22.25
C ARG A 112 -16.64 39.24 -20.79
N ARG A 113 -17.21 40.38 -20.41
CA ARG A 113 -17.94 40.73 -19.20
C ARG A 113 -19.05 39.72 -18.83
N ARG A 114 -19.20 39.56 -17.52
CA ARG A 114 -20.30 38.91 -16.79
C ARG A 114 -21.64 39.60 -17.08
N LEU A 115 -22.70 38.80 -17.17
CA LEU A 115 -24.08 39.17 -16.84
C LEU A 115 -24.67 38.07 -15.94
N PRO A 116 -25.52 38.42 -14.95
CA PRO A 116 -25.98 37.50 -13.91
C PRO A 116 -27.25 36.73 -14.31
N GLY A 117 -27.30 35.45 -13.96
CA GLY A 117 -28.50 34.61 -14.02
C GLY A 117 -29.29 34.67 -12.69
N PRO A 118 -30.61 34.37 -12.72
CA PRO A 118 -31.52 34.75 -11.65
C PRO A 118 -31.51 33.82 -10.43
N VAL A 119 -31.76 34.46 -9.30
CA VAL A 119 -31.96 33.92 -7.95
C VAL A 119 -33.11 32.91 -7.91
N ARG A 120 -32.87 31.70 -7.39
CA ARG A 120 -33.92 30.78 -6.95
C ARG A 120 -33.99 30.77 -5.42
N GLN A 121 -35.19 31.03 -4.91
CA GLN A 121 -35.54 30.98 -3.49
C GLN A 121 -35.53 29.53 -2.95
N PRO A 122 -35.28 29.33 -1.64
CA PRO A 122 -35.30 28.01 -1.02
C PRO A 122 -36.74 27.59 -0.64
N LEU A 123 -37.11 26.35 -0.99
CA LEU A 123 -38.32 25.69 -0.50
C LEU A 123 -38.02 25.03 0.85
N GLY A 124 -38.79 25.41 1.88
CA GLY A 124 -38.75 24.83 3.22
C GLY A 124 -39.25 23.38 3.29
N PRO A 125 -39.09 22.71 4.45
CA PRO A 125 -39.31 21.29 4.59
C PRO A 125 -40.79 20.96 4.79
N ALA A 126 -41.24 19.85 4.21
CA ALA A 126 -42.57 19.26 4.45
C ALA A 126 -42.44 17.94 5.25
N PRO A 127 -43.47 17.55 6.02
CA PRO A 127 -43.30 16.87 7.30
C PRO A 127 -43.33 15.34 7.24
N ALA A 128 -42.74 14.76 8.29
CA ALA A 128 -42.73 13.34 8.61
C ALA A 128 -44.15 12.77 8.78
N ARG A 129 -44.40 11.61 8.17
CA ARG A 129 -45.61 10.80 8.39
C ARG A 129 -45.24 9.53 9.16
N HIS A 130 -45.68 9.48 10.41
CA HIS A 130 -45.80 8.24 11.17
C HIS A 130 -46.80 7.30 10.47
N ARG A 131 -46.39 6.05 10.25
CA ARG A 131 -47.30 4.92 10.10
C ARG A 131 -46.88 3.80 11.05
N LEU A 132 -47.74 3.57 12.03
CA LEU A 132 -47.86 2.32 12.76
C LEU A 132 -48.33 1.23 11.79
N ASN A 133 -47.77 0.02 11.88
CA ASN A 133 -48.52 -1.22 11.75
C ASN A 133 -47.76 -2.42 12.33
N ALA A 134 -48.57 -3.32 12.88
CA ALA A 134 -48.30 -4.43 13.78
C ALA A 134 -47.59 -5.65 13.12
N PRO A 135 -47.18 -6.67 13.90
CA PRO A 135 -46.26 -7.71 13.47
C PRO A 135 -46.97 -8.85 12.74
N THR A 136 -46.31 -9.42 11.73
CA THR A 136 -46.69 -10.70 11.11
C THR A 136 -45.70 -11.78 11.53
N GLU A 137 -46.21 -12.83 12.17
CA GLU A 137 -45.47 -14.04 12.54
C GLU A 137 -45.18 -14.97 11.35
N ASN A 138 -44.12 -15.76 11.55
CA ASN A 138 -43.74 -17.04 10.94
C ASN A 138 -43.16 -17.04 9.52
N ALA A 139 -41.87 -17.41 9.40
CA ALA A 139 -41.48 -18.82 9.14
C ALA A 139 -39.98 -18.94 8.76
N HIS A 140 -39.30 -19.94 9.35
CA HIS A 140 -38.02 -20.54 8.92
C HIS A 140 -36.73 -19.73 9.07
N ALA A 141 -36.18 -19.70 10.29
CA ALA A 141 -34.75 -19.45 10.50
C ALA A 141 -33.96 -20.76 10.28
N PRO A 142 -32.99 -20.83 9.34
CA PRO A 142 -32.00 -21.89 9.38
C PRO A 142 -31.09 -21.66 10.58
N ARG A 143 -30.97 -22.66 11.46
CA ARG A 143 -29.98 -22.68 12.54
C ARG A 143 -28.59 -22.75 11.89
N ASN A 144 -27.98 -21.60 11.62
CA ASN A 144 -26.57 -21.52 11.31
C ASN A 144 -25.79 -21.67 12.62
N THR A 145 -25.47 -22.92 12.97
CA THR A 145 -24.33 -23.20 13.85
C THR A 145 -23.07 -22.97 13.05
N HIS A 146 -22.74 -21.71 12.78
CA HIS A 146 -21.35 -21.35 12.51
C HIS A 146 -20.61 -21.53 13.83
N MET A 147 -19.86 -22.63 13.95
CA MET A 147 -18.70 -22.62 14.81
C MET A 147 -17.81 -21.47 14.33
N THR A 148 -17.93 -20.31 14.98
CA THR A 148 -17.01 -19.20 14.79
C THR A 148 -15.63 -19.75 15.12
N ALA A 149 -14.74 -19.80 14.12
CA ALA A 149 -13.32 -19.97 14.38
C ALA A 149 -12.93 -19.00 15.50
N PRO A 150 -12.10 -19.42 16.48
CA PRO A 150 -11.71 -18.54 17.57
C PRO A 150 -11.09 -17.27 16.98
N ARG A 151 -11.68 -16.12 17.30
CA ARG A 151 -11.13 -14.82 16.91
C ARG A 151 -9.77 -14.65 17.59
N ILE A 152 -8.76 -14.29 16.82
CA ILE A 152 -7.43 -13.98 17.34
C ILE A 152 -7.53 -12.82 18.34
N ASP A 153 -6.97 -12.99 19.54
CA ASP A 153 -7.00 -11.96 20.57
C ASP A 153 -5.97 -10.85 20.30
N THR A 154 -6.19 -9.68 20.90
CA THR A 154 -5.36 -8.49 20.70
C THR A 154 -3.91 -8.68 21.15
N ASP A 155 -3.63 -9.49 22.17
CA ASP A 155 -2.25 -9.72 22.62
C ASP A 155 -1.49 -10.59 21.62
N THR A 156 -2.17 -11.58 21.04
CA THR A 156 -1.63 -12.37 19.93
C THR A 156 -1.42 -11.49 18.70
N LEU A 157 -2.39 -10.64 18.34
CA LEU A 157 -2.22 -9.64 17.28
C LEU A 157 -1.00 -8.76 17.53
N ARG A 158 -0.78 -8.27 18.75
CA ARG A 158 0.38 -7.43 19.10
C ARG A 158 1.72 -8.12 18.85
N ARG A 159 1.80 -9.43 19.08
CA ARG A 159 3.04 -10.20 18.85
C ARG A 159 3.29 -10.59 17.39
N LEU A 160 2.29 -10.51 16.51
CA LEU A 160 2.48 -10.82 15.10
C LEU A 160 3.47 -9.83 14.46
N PRO A 161 4.41 -10.30 13.62
CA PRO A 161 5.32 -9.39 12.93
C PRO A 161 4.54 -8.53 11.94
N LYS A 162 4.70 -7.21 12.01
CA LYS A 162 4.03 -6.23 11.12
C LYS A 162 5.03 -5.44 10.31
N ALA A 163 4.56 -4.87 9.20
CA ALA A 163 5.28 -3.84 8.47
C ALA A 163 4.35 -2.66 8.19
N VAL A 164 4.83 -1.44 8.43
CA VAL A 164 4.11 -0.19 8.18
C VAL A 164 4.90 0.65 7.18
N LEU A 165 4.26 1.11 6.11
CA LEU A 165 4.90 1.90 5.06
C LEU A 165 4.43 3.35 5.03
N HIS A 166 3.36 3.66 5.75
CA HIS A 166 2.70 4.96 5.76
C HIS A 166 2.36 5.37 7.18
N ASP A 167 3.31 6.05 7.81
CA ASP A 167 3.19 6.54 9.17
C ASP A 167 3.99 7.85 9.31
N HIS A 168 3.33 8.91 9.74
CA HIS A 168 3.86 10.25 9.86
C HIS A 168 4.51 10.46 11.23
N LEU A 169 5.78 10.89 11.24
CA LEU A 169 6.50 11.17 12.47
C LEU A 169 5.81 12.28 13.26
N ASP A 170 5.45 13.37 12.57
CA ASP A 170 4.81 14.58 13.09
C ASP A 170 3.33 14.39 13.46
N GLY A 171 2.73 13.27 13.07
CA GLY A 171 1.40 12.83 13.50
C GLY A 171 1.41 11.65 14.48
N GLY A 172 2.58 11.21 14.94
CA GLY A 172 2.77 9.98 15.72
C GLY A 172 3.31 10.15 17.14
N LEU A 173 3.37 11.38 17.67
CA LEU A 173 3.97 11.68 18.96
C LEU A 173 3.18 11.08 20.13
N ARG A 174 3.87 10.73 21.22
CA ARG A 174 3.20 10.40 22.48
C ARG A 174 2.60 11.67 23.10
N PRO A 175 1.32 11.65 23.56
CA PRO A 175 0.70 12.81 24.17
C PRO A 175 1.50 13.39 25.36
N ALA A 176 2.04 12.52 26.22
CA ALA A 176 2.88 12.94 27.35
C ALA A 176 4.14 13.68 26.90
N THR A 177 4.78 13.20 25.84
CA THR A 177 5.96 13.87 25.27
C THR A 177 5.60 15.22 24.66
N VAL A 178 4.43 15.35 24.01
CA VAL A 178 3.94 16.66 23.53
C VAL A 178 3.78 17.63 24.70
N VAL A 179 3.17 17.21 25.81
CA VAL A 179 3.01 18.03 27.03
C VAL A 179 4.37 18.48 27.58
N GLU A 180 5.29 17.55 27.78
CA GLU A 180 6.60 17.84 28.37
C GLU A 180 7.44 18.77 27.49
N LEU A 181 7.48 18.51 26.17
CA LEU A 181 8.24 19.35 25.26
C LEU A 181 7.58 20.72 25.04
N ALA A 182 6.25 20.80 25.05
CA ALA A 182 5.53 22.07 24.92
C ALA A 182 5.84 23.00 26.10
N ASP A 183 5.87 22.48 27.33
CA ASP A 183 6.29 23.24 28.52
C ASP A 183 7.73 23.76 28.35
N ALA A 184 8.65 22.89 27.92
CA ALA A 184 10.06 23.25 27.72
C ALA A 184 10.28 24.37 26.68
N VAL A 185 9.44 24.43 25.64
CA VAL A 185 9.54 25.48 24.60
C VAL A 185 8.56 26.65 24.83
N GLY A 186 7.78 26.63 25.91
CA GLY A 186 6.79 27.66 26.21
C GLY A 186 5.61 27.71 25.22
N HIS A 187 5.23 26.58 24.62
CA HIS A 187 4.09 26.48 23.72
C HIS A 187 2.80 26.15 24.48
N THR A 188 1.72 26.89 24.20
CA THR A 188 0.43 26.67 24.86
C THR A 188 -0.33 25.53 24.20
N LEU A 189 -0.70 24.52 24.99
CA LEU A 189 -1.56 23.41 24.58
C LEU A 189 -3.02 23.65 25.01
N PRO A 190 -4.00 23.00 24.35
CA PRO A 190 -5.41 23.06 24.76
C PRO A 190 -5.66 22.44 26.15
N THR A 191 -4.81 21.50 26.55
CA THR A 191 -4.76 20.88 27.88
C THR A 191 -3.35 20.35 28.11
N THR A 192 -2.95 20.24 29.38
CA THR A 192 -1.66 19.66 29.81
C THR A 192 -1.82 18.25 30.38
N ASP A 193 -3.04 17.72 30.46
CA ASP A 193 -3.25 16.30 30.77
C ASP A 193 -3.04 15.46 29.50
N PRO A 194 -2.12 14.48 29.50
CA PRO A 194 -1.83 13.68 28.30
C PRO A 194 -3.04 12.90 27.76
N ALA A 195 -3.94 12.42 28.62
CA ALA A 195 -5.10 11.64 28.19
C ALA A 195 -6.17 12.56 27.58
N GLU A 196 -6.43 13.72 28.18
CA GLU A 196 -7.30 14.73 27.60
C GLU A 196 -6.74 15.27 26.28
N LEU A 197 -5.41 15.45 26.18
CA LEU A 197 -4.77 15.89 24.95
C LEU A 197 -4.96 14.85 23.84
N ALA A 198 -4.76 13.56 24.13
CA ALA A 198 -5.01 12.48 23.18
C ALA A 198 -6.46 12.47 22.70
N ALA A 199 -7.42 12.65 23.62
CA ALA A 199 -8.84 12.75 23.27
C ALA A 199 -9.12 13.96 22.38
N TRP A 200 -8.51 15.11 22.66
CA TRP A 200 -8.63 16.31 21.84
C TRP A 200 -8.16 16.10 20.41
N TYR A 201 -7.00 15.45 20.21
CA TYR A 201 -6.50 15.07 18.87
C TYR A 201 -7.50 14.17 18.14
N TYR A 202 -7.98 13.12 18.82
CA TYR A 202 -8.92 12.17 18.25
C TYR A 202 -10.27 12.82 17.86
N GLU A 203 -10.81 13.69 18.71
CA GLU A 203 -12.05 14.42 18.43
C GLU A 203 -11.88 15.43 17.29
N ALA A 204 -10.73 16.11 17.23
CA ALA A 204 -10.42 17.01 16.12
C ALA A 204 -10.38 16.25 14.78
N ALA A 205 -9.78 15.06 14.76
CA ALA A 205 -9.72 14.22 13.57
C ALA A 205 -11.11 13.72 13.12
N ASN A 206 -12.01 13.45 14.06
CA ASN A 206 -13.39 13.01 13.78
C ASN A 206 -14.39 14.16 13.55
N SER A 207 -13.92 15.40 13.45
CA SER A 207 -14.80 16.57 13.36
C SER A 207 -15.44 16.79 11.98
N GLY A 208 -14.93 16.12 10.94
CA GLY A 208 -15.33 16.38 9.55
C GLY A 208 -14.85 17.74 9.03
N ASP A 209 -13.97 18.43 9.74
CA ASP A 209 -13.39 19.73 9.39
C ASP A 209 -11.88 19.61 9.19
N LEU A 210 -11.45 19.74 7.93
CA LEU A 210 -10.03 19.68 7.53
C LEU A 210 -9.20 20.79 8.21
N VAL A 211 -9.77 21.97 8.46
CA VAL A 211 -9.05 23.06 9.15
C VAL A 211 -8.76 22.65 10.58
N ARG A 212 -9.75 22.06 11.26
CA ARG A 212 -9.57 21.54 12.63
C ARG A 212 -8.61 20.36 12.67
N TYR A 213 -8.63 19.49 11.67
CA TYR A 213 -7.64 18.41 11.51
C TYR A 213 -6.21 18.98 11.39
N ILE A 214 -5.98 19.93 10.48
CA ILE A 214 -4.65 20.53 10.25
C ILE A 214 -4.19 21.33 11.48
N ALA A 215 -5.11 22.00 12.20
CA ALA A 215 -4.78 22.73 13.43
C ALA A 215 -4.13 21.82 14.50
N THR A 216 -4.39 20.51 14.47
CA THR A 216 -3.74 19.59 15.40
C THR A 216 -2.22 19.51 15.22
N PHE A 217 -1.72 19.63 13.99
CA PHE A 217 -0.29 19.61 13.69
C PHE A 217 0.44 20.86 14.18
N GLU A 218 -0.27 21.95 14.51
CA GLU A 218 0.36 23.13 15.09
C GLU A 218 1.11 22.78 16.38
N HIS A 219 0.51 21.93 17.23
CA HIS A 219 1.09 21.56 18.52
C HIS A 219 2.24 20.56 18.38
N THR A 220 2.12 19.55 17.51
CA THR A 220 3.23 18.60 17.29
C THR A 220 4.41 19.30 16.61
N LEU A 221 4.16 20.15 15.61
CA LEU A 221 5.23 20.87 14.93
C LEU A 221 5.90 21.88 15.84
N ALA A 222 5.20 22.50 16.80
CA ALA A 222 5.80 23.42 17.76
C ALA A 222 6.90 22.74 18.60
N VAL A 223 6.65 21.52 19.07
CA VAL A 223 7.62 20.75 19.87
C VAL A 223 8.74 20.12 19.03
N MET A 224 8.56 20.05 17.71
CA MET A 224 9.56 19.52 16.76
C MET A 224 10.43 20.62 16.11
N GLN A 225 10.43 21.84 16.64
CA GLN A 225 11.32 22.92 16.17
C GLN A 225 12.71 22.89 16.81
N THR A 226 12.98 21.95 17.72
CA THR A 226 14.26 21.85 18.44
C THR A 226 14.92 20.50 18.19
N ARG A 227 16.26 20.47 18.31
CA ARG A 227 17.03 19.21 18.19
C ARG A 227 16.57 18.16 19.21
N GLU A 228 16.31 18.59 20.45
CA GLU A 228 15.84 17.71 21.52
C GLU A 228 14.48 17.09 21.18
N GLY A 229 13.52 17.90 20.72
CA GLY A 229 12.20 17.43 20.34
C GLY A 229 12.25 16.43 19.18
N LEU A 230 13.01 16.74 18.13
CA LEU A 230 13.20 15.84 16.99
C LEU A 230 13.83 14.50 17.39
N LEU A 231 14.91 14.54 18.18
CA LEU A 231 15.61 13.33 18.62
C LEU A 231 14.70 12.45 19.48
N ARG A 232 14.00 13.05 20.46
CA ARG A 232 13.10 12.32 21.35
C ARG A 232 11.93 11.72 20.59
N THR A 233 11.26 12.51 19.74
CA THR A 233 10.13 12.03 18.94
C THR A 233 10.54 10.87 18.02
N ALA A 234 11.70 10.97 17.36
CA ALA A 234 12.21 9.91 16.50
C ALA A 234 12.59 8.64 17.29
N GLU A 235 13.23 8.77 18.44
CA GLU A 235 13.54 7.61 19.28
C GLU A 235 12.26 6.91 19.78
N GLU A 236 11.33 7.66 20.36
CA GLU A 236 10.07 7.15 20.89
C GLU A 236 9.21 6.49 19.81
N TYR A 237 9.23 7.04 18.60
CA TYR A 237 8.58 6.45 17.43
C TYR A 237 9.02 5.00 17.21
N VAL A 238 10.33 4.74 17.19
CA VAL A 238 10.86 3.39 16.96
C VAL A 238 10.49 2.45 18.11
N LEU A 239 10.55 2.94 19.35
CA LEU A 239 10.19 2.16 20.53
C LEU A 239 8.70 1.76 20.52
N ASP A 240 7.81 2.65 20.08
CA ASP A 240 6.39 2.36 19.92
C ASP A 240 6.15 1.28 18.86
N LEU A 241 6.81 1.40 17.70
CA LEU A 241 6.74 0.39 16.64
C LEU A 241 7.22 -0.98 17.13
N ALA A 242 8.37 -1.03 17.81
CA ALA A 242 8.91 -2.26 18.37
C ALA A 242 7.96 -2.90 19.39
N ALA A 243 7.38 -2.10 20.27
CA ALA A 243 6.39 -2.56 21.27
C ALA A 243 5.09 -3.08 20.61
N ASP A 244 4.76 -2.60 19.42
CA ASP A 244 3.59 -3.02 18.65
C ASP A 244 3.87 -4.20 17.70
N GLY A 245 5.05 -4.82 17.79
CA GLY A 245 5.45 -5.98 16.98
C GLY A 245 5.78 -5.64 15.52
N VAL A 246 6.04 -4.37 15.22
CA VAL A 246 6.51 -3.96 13.90
C VAL A 246 7.97 -4.36 13.73
N VAL A 247 8.27 -5.05 12.64
CA VAL A 247 9.64 -5.49 12.30
C VAL A 247 10.28 -4.60 11.23
N TYR A 248 9.44 -3.87 10.48
CA TYR A 248 9.89 -2.88 9.52
C TYR A 248 8.93 -1.69 9.41
N GLY A 249 9.45 -0.48 9.50
CA GLY A 249 8.71 0.77 9.31
C GLY A 249 9.33 1.67 8.25
N GLU A 250 8.50 2.37 7.48
CA GLU A 250 8.90 3.58 6.75
C GLU A 250 8.17 4.78 7.35
N VAL A 251 8.91 5.59 8.09
CA VAL A 251 8.40 6.82 8.69
C VAL A 251 8.54 7.96 7.71
N ARG A 252 7.55 8.84 7.65
CA ARG A 252 7.57 10.03 6.78
C ARG A 252 7.39 11.32 7.55
N TYR A 253 8.02 12.40 7.09
CA TYR A 253 7.83 13.74 7.62
C TYR A 253 8.33 14.78 6.62
N ALA A 254 7.89 16.03 6.77
CA ALA A 254 8.33 17.14 5.94
C ALA A 254 9.37 17.99 6.69
N PRO A 255 10.68 17.91 6.34
CA PRO A 255 11.71 18.70 7.02
C PRO A 255 11.43 20.21 6.97
N GLU A 256 10.80 20.69 5.90
CA GLU A 256 10.43 22.10 5.74
C GLU A 256 9.43 22.63 6.78
N LEU A 257 8.72 21.75 7.51
CA LEU A 257 7.82 22.14 8.59
C LEU A 257 8.55 22.30 9.94
N MET A 258 9.83 21.90 10.03
CA MET A 258 10.62 21.81 11.27
C MET A 258 11.74 22.86 11.36
N VAL A 259 11.73 23.86 10.46
CA VAL A 259 12.80 24.87 10.35
C VAL A 259 12.41 26.26 10.88
N ARG A 260 11.18 26.46 11.37
CA ARG A 260 10.74 27.77 11.91
C ARG A 260 11.51 28.17 13.17
N GLY A 261 12.00 27.19 13.93
CA GLY A 261 12.88 27.38 15.08
C GLY A 261 14.33 27.73 14.75
N GLY A 262 14.69 27.83 13.47
CA GLY A 262 16.04 28.21 13.03
C GLY A 262 16.97 27.04 12.66
N LEU A 263 16.50 25.80 12.74
CA LEU A 263 17.22 24.64 12.23
C LEU A 263 17.34 24.69 10.71
N ALA A 264 18.48 24.27 10.17
CA ALA A 264 18.62 23.97 8.75
C ALA A 264 17.91 22.65 8.41
N LEU A 265 17.46 22.49 7.15
CA LEU A 265 16.83 21.24 6.71
C LEU A 265 17.73 20.01 6.92
N THR A 266 19.04 20.16 6.71
CA THR A 266 20.01 19.08 6.94
C THR A 266 20.09 18.69 8.41
N GLU A 267 20.08 19.67 9.32
CA GLU A 267 20.09 19.42 10.77
C GLU A 267 18.83 18.70 11.22
N VAL A 268 17.68 19.00 10.64
CA VAL A 268 16.43 18.27 10.88
C VAL A 268 16.59 16.80 10.49
N VAL A 269 17.07 16.52 9.27
CA VAL A 269 17.24 15.15 8.78
C VAL A 269 18.26 14.39 9.63
N GLU A 270 19.43 14.97 9.89
CA GLU A 270 20.48 14.36 10.72
C GLU A 270 19.96 14.01 12.13
N THR A 271 19.24 14.94 12.76
CA THR A 271 18.72 14.75 14.11
C THR A 271 17.66 13.65 14.17
N VAL A 272 16.75 13.59 13.20
CA VAL A 272 15.75 12.52 13.14
C VAL A 272 16.43 11.17 12.91
N GLN A 273 17.37 11.08 11.97
CA GLN A 273 18.11 9.83 11.71
C GLN A 273 18.88 9.35 12.96
N GLU A 274 19.46 10.26 13.74
CA GLU A 274 20.10 9.95 15.02
C GLU A 274 19.11 9.38 16.05
N GLY A 275 17.95 10.02 16.22
CA GLY A 275 16.90 9.52 17.13
C GLY A 275 16.36 8.15 16.71
N LEU A 276 16.12 7.95 15.41
CA LEU A 276 15.71 6.65 14.87
C LEU A 276 16.78 5.57 15.14
N ALA A 277 18.05 5.88 14.93
CA ALA A 277 19.15 4.96 15.20
C ALA A 277 19.25 4.59 16.69
N ALA A 278 19.10 5.57 17.59
CA ALA A 278 19.07 5.34 19.03
C ALA A 278 17.90 4.44 19.44
N GLY A 279 16.71 4.68 18.89
CA GLY A 279 15.51 3.89 19.14
C GLY A 279 15.67 2.45 18.65
N MET A 280 16.23 2.24 17.45
CA MET A 280 16.49 0.90 16.90
C MET A 280 17.51 0.13 17.76
N ALA A 281 18.56 0.80 18.22
CA ALA A 281 19.55 0.20 19.11
C ALA A 281 18.95 -0.22 20.46
N LYS A 282 18.10 0.63 21.06
CA LYS A 282 17.37 0.33 22.30
C LYS A 282 16.40 -0.85 22.12
N ALA A 283 15.64 -0.87 21.03
CA ALA A 283 14.71 -1.96 20.74
C ALA A 283 15.45 -3.29 20.52
N ALA A 284 16.57 -3.29 19.79
CA ALA A 284 17.41 -4.47 19.62
C ALA A 284 17.98 -4.99 20.95
N ALA A 285 18.46 -4.09 21.83
CA ALA A 285 18.95 -4.45 23.16
C ALA A 285 17.85 -5.03 24.07
N ALA A 286 16.59 -4.61 23.87
CA ALA A 286 15.42 -5.13 24.55
C ALA A 286 14.87 -6.45 23.96
N GLY A 287 15.48 -6.98 22.89
CA GLY A 287 15.05 -8.22 22.24
C GLY A 287 13.87 -8.05 21.26
N THR A 288 13.53 -6.83 20.88
CA THR A 288 12.47 -6.50 19.91
C THR A 288 13.04 -5.73 18.72
N PRO A 289 13.97 -6.32 17.94
CA PRO A 289 14.61 -5.61 16.84
C PRO A 289 13.58 -5.17 15.80
N VAL A 290 13.60 -3.88 15.48
CA VAL A 290 12.82 -3.24 14.41
C VAL A 290 13.78 -2.47 13.53
N ARG A 291 13.49 -2.43 12.23
CA ARG A 291 14.20 -1.57 11.28
C ARG A 291 13.29 -0.46 10.80
N VAL A 292 13.80 0.76 10.76
CA VAL A 292 13.07 1.93 10.26
C VAL A 292 13.88 2.64 9.17
N GLY A 293 13.24 2.91 8.04
CA GLY A 293 13.72 3.81 7.00
C GLY A 293 12.87 5.09 6.95
N THR A 294 13.40 6.13 6.32
CA THR A 294 12.74 7.45 6.29
C THR A 294 12.32 7.85 4.88
N LEU A 295 11.15 8.45 4.73
CA LEU A 295 10.73 9.19 3.55
C LEU A 295 10.69 10.69 3.89
N LEU A 296 11.32 11.53 3.08
CA LEU A 296 11.17 12.98 3.22
C LEU A 296 10.03 13.46 2.34
N CYS A 297 9.10 14.21 2.92
CA CYS A 297 7.94 14.75 2.23
C CYS A 297 8.20 16.18 1.74
N GLY A 298 7.87 16.46 0.49
CA GLY A 298 7.55 17.81 0.04
C GLY A 298 6.07 18.14 0.30
N MET A 299 5.76 19.36 0.72
CA MET A 299 4.37 19.78 0.93
C MET A 299 3.78 20.34 -0.36
N ARG A 300 2.62 19.83 -0.80
CA ARG A 300 2.04 20.23 -2.10
C ARG A 300 1.68 21.72 -2.20
N MET A 301 1.48 22.39 -1.06
CA MET A 301 1.12 23.80 -0.98
C MET A 301 2.34 24.72 -1.12
N PHE A 302 3.55 24.15 -1.06
CA PHE A 302 4.82 24.88 -1.04
C PHE A 302 5.68 24.51 -2.26
N ASP A 303 6.53 25.43 -2.66
CA ASP A 303 7.44 25.26 -3.81
C ASP A 303 8.86 24.88 -3.37
N ARG A 304 8.97 23.87 -2.50
CA ARG A 304 10.25 23.38 -1.97
C ARG A 304 10.51 21.90 -2.24
N SER A 305 9.58 21.22 -2.93
CA SER A 305 9.69 19.77 -3.18
C SER A 305 11.00 19.36 -3.87
N ARG A 306 11.56 20.22 -4.73
CA ARG A 306 12.85 19.96 -5.36
C ARG A 306 14.03 20.02 -4.37
N GLU A 307 14.03 20.99 -3.46
CA GLU A 307 15.03 21.11 -2.40
C GLU A 307 14.98 19.90 -1.46
N ILE A 308 13.77 19.44 -1.11
CA ILE A 308 13.58 18.22 -0.31
C ILE A 308 14.05 16.98 -1.09
N ALA A 309 13.82 16.90 -2.40
CA ALA A 309 14.32 15.81 -3.22
C ALA A 309 15.87 15.77 -3.26
N ASP A 310 16.54 16.93 -3.32
CA ASP A 310 18.00 17.00 -3.24
C ASP A 310 18.52 16.46 -1.88
N LEU A 311 17.79 16.69 -0.78
CA LEU A 311 18.09 16.09 0.53
C LEU A 311 17.92 14.57 0.53
N VAL A 312 16.85 14.04 -0.07
CA VAL A 312 16.67 12.59 -0.17
C VAL A 312 17.86 11.95 -0.88
N VAL A 313 18.31 12.56 -1.97
CA VAL A 313 19.49 12.10 -2.71
C VAL A 313 20.75 12.17 -1.83
N ALA A 314 20.94 13.25 -1.07
CA ALA A 314 22.10 13.41 -0.18
C ALA A 314 22.14 12.39 0.97
N PHE A 315 20.98 12.01 1.51
CA PHE A 315 20.85 11.12 2.67
C PHE A 315 20.44 9.67 2.34
N ARG A 316 20.43 9.30 1.05
CA ARG A 316 19.99 7.96 0.58
C ARG A 316 20.76 6.78 1.19
N ASP A 317 22.02 7.00 1.52
CA ASP A 317 22.92 6.00 2.14
C ASP A 317 22.99 6.16 3.67
N ALA A 318 22.18 7.08 4.23
CA ALA A 318 22.11 7.43 5.65
C ALA A 318 20.70 7.18 6.23
N GLY A 319 19.97 6.21 5.68
CA GLY A 319 18.68 5.73 6.19
C GLY A 319 17.45 6.44 5.64
N VAL A 320 17.61 7.44 4.76
CA VAL A 320 16.49 7.94 3.95
C VAL A 320 16.30 7.00 2.76
N VAL A 321 15.15 6.34 2.68
CA VAL A 321 14.87 5.29 1.69
C VAL A 321 14.00 5.76 0.53
N GLY A 322 13.48 6.99 0.57
CA GLY A 322 12.69 7.54 -0.51
C GLY A 322 12.09 8.91 -0.24
N PHE A 323 11.17 9.29 -1.12
CA PHE A 323 10.49 10.58 -1.10
C PHE A 323 8.97 10.41 -1.14
N ASP A 324 8.24 11.43 -0.68
CA ASP A 324 6.79 11.55 -0.79
C ASP A 324 6.38 13.01 -1.03
N ILE A 325 5.11 13.24 -1.41
CA ILE A 325 4.46 14.54 -1.25
C ILE A 325 3.16 14.40 -0.45
N ALA A 326 2.94 15.34 0.46
CA ALA A 326 1.82 15.33 1.40
C ALA A 326 1.12 16.70 1.49
N GLY A 327 0.05 16.76 2.29
CA GLY A 327 -0.82 17.93 2.46
C GLY A 327 -2.08 17.87 1.59
N ALA A 328 -2.82 18.99 1.52
CA ALA A 328 -3.99 19.17 0.65
C ALA A 328 -3.78 18.62 -0.79
N GLU A 329 -4.59 17.64 -1.17
CA GLU A 329 -4.54 16.99 -2.47
C GLU A 329 -5.37 17.74 -3.54
N ASP A 330 -6.60 18.14 -3.19
CA ASP A 330 -7.49 18.86 -4.10
C ASP A 330 -6.95 20.28 -4.35
N GLY A 331 -6.91 20.69 -5.62
CA GLY A 331 -6.30 21.95 -6.05
C GLY A 331 -4.77 21.98 -6.11
N PHE A 332 -4.06 20.97 -5.61
CA PHE A 332 -2.58 20.90 -5.62
C PHE A 332 -2.10 19.61 -6.30
N PRO A 333 -2.19 19.51 -7.64
CA PRO A 333 -1.89 18.29 -8.37
C PRO A 333 -0.43 17.85 -8.20
N PRO A 334 -0.14 16.53 -8.13
CA PRO A 334 1.24 16.05 -8.01
C PRO A 334 2.14 16.49 -9.17
N ALA A 335 1.56 16.75 -10.34
CA ALA A 335 2.28 17.20 -11.52
C ALA A 335 3.00 18.56 -11.34
N ASP A 336 2.58 19.38 -10.37
CA ASP A 336 3.24 20.66 -10.08
C ASP A 336 4.66 20.45 -9.50
N HIS A 337 4.94 19.25 -8.96
CA HIS A 337 6.24 18.88 -8.40
C HIS A 337 7.08 18.00 -9.34
N LEU A 338 6.77 17.98 -10.65
CA LEU A 338 7.42 17.10 -11.63
C LEU A 338 8.95 17.22 -11.63
N ALA A 339 9.50 18.43 -11.41
CA ALA A 339 10.94 18.64 -11.35
C ALA A 339 11.63 17.83 -10.24
N ALA A 340 10.98 17.64 -9.09
CA ALA A 340 11.47 16.81 -8.01
C ALA A 340 11.45 15.32 -8.40
N PHE A 341 10.32 14.83 -8.94
CA PHE A 341 10.18 13.43 -9.35
C PHE A 341 11.12 13.04 -10.47
N GLU A 342 11.31 13.92 -11.46
CA GLU A 342 12.29 13.68 -12.52
C GLU A 342 13.72 13.62 -11.97
N HIS A 343 14.07 14.47 -11.00
CA HIS A 343 15.38 14.41 -10.35
C HIS A 343 15.57 13.08 -9.62
N LEU A 344 14.62 12.69 -8.77
CA LEU A 344 14.66 11.43 -8.01
C LEU A 344 14.79 10.20 -8.92
N ARG A 345 14.06 10.18 -10.05
CA ARG A 345 14.19 9.11 -11.06
C ARG A 345 15.58 9.03 -11.68
N ARG A 346 16.23 10.17 -11.97
CA ARG A 346 17.59 10.20 -12.52
C ARG A 346 18.61 9.67 -11.51
N GLU A 347 18.36 9.87 -10.22
CA GLU A 347 19.20 9.42 -9.11
C GLU A 347 18.82 8.02 -8.57
N ASN A 348 17.91 7.31 -9.22
CA ASN A 348 17.41 5.99 -8.81
C ASN A 348 16.75 5.96 -7.41
N VAL A 349 16.22 7.09 -6.95
CA VAL A 349 15.53 7.19 -5.67
C VAL A 349 14.05 6.84 -5.85
N PRO A 350 13.49 5.91 -5.05
CA PRO A 350 12.09 5.57 -5.11
C PRO A 350 11.22 6.60 -4.38
N PHE A 351 9.96 6.68 -4.78
CA PHE A 351 8.99 7.56 -4.14
C PHE A 351 7.57 7.01 -4.20
N THR A 352 6.82 7.38 -3.16
CA THR A 352 5.37 7.25 -3.08
C THR A 352 4.76 8.64 -3.27
N ILE A 353 3.45 8.70 -3.51
CA ILE A 353 2.70 9.95 -3.61
C ILE A 353 1.34 9.74 -2.96
N HIS A 354 0.96 10.59 -2.00
CA HIS A 354 -0.43 10.69 -1.54
C HIS A 354 -1.36 10.98 -2.72
N ALA A 355 -2.23 10.07 -3.08
CA ALA A 355 -3.19 10.31 -4.15
C ALA A 355 -4.42 9.41 -4.01
N GLY A 356 -5.59 9.89 -4.40
CA GLY A 356 -6.80 9.09 -4.30
C GLY A 356 -7.41 9.09 -2.90
N GLU A 357 -7.15 10.10 -2.08
CA GLU A 357 -7.77 10.26 -0.76
C GLU A 357 -8.87 11.32 -0.83
N ALA A 358 -8.50 12.58 -1.04
CA ALA A 358 -9.41 13.71 -1.17
C ALA A 358 -9.74 14.03 -2.63
N HIS A 359 -8.87 13.68 -3.59
CA HIS A 359 -9.11 13.84 -5.03
C HIS A 359 -9.15 12.47 -5.74
N GLY A 360 -9.98 12.35 -6.77
CA GLY A 360 -10.32 11.07 -7.40
C GLY A 360 -9.27 10.53 -8.38
N LEU A 361 -9.74 9.74 -9.34
CA LEU A 361 -8.92 9.08 -10.36
C LEU A 361 -7.88 9.97 -11.09
N PRO A 362 -8.15 11.26 -11.40
CA PRO A 362 -7.15 12.11 -12.04
C PRO A 362 -5.86 12.26 -11.20
N SER A 363 -5.97 12.33 -9.87
CA SER A 363 -4.81 12.44 -8.99
C SER A 363 -3.96 11.17 -9.01
N ILE A 364 -4.60 10.00 -8.86
CA ILE A 364 -3.95 8.69 -8.95
C ILE A 364 -3.28 8.53 -10.33
N HIS A 365 -3.99 8.91 -11.39
CA HIS A 365 -3.44 8.86 -12.75
C HIS A 365 -2.20 9.74 -12.89
N GLN A 366 -2.21 10.98 -12.41
CA GLN A 366 -1.05 11.87 -12.50
C GLN A 366 0.13 11.34 -11.65
N ALA A 367 -0.14 10.86 -10.44
CA ALA A 367 0.89 10.27 -9.59
C ALA A 367 1.62 9.11 -10.30
N LEU A 368 0.87 8.23 -10.96
CA LEU A 368 1.44 7.05 -11.63
C LEU A 368 2.01 7.34 -13.03
N GLN A 369 1.22 7.97 -13.89
CA GLN A 369 1.54 8.07 -15.33
C GLN A 369 2.39 9.30 -15.67
N VAL A 370 2.24 10.38 -14.90
CA VAL A 370 2.99 11.63 -15.13
C VAL A 370 4.23 11.66 -14.25
N CYS A 371 4.06 11.43 -12.94
CA CYS A 371 5.16 11.56 -11.98
C CYS A 371 6.00 10.27 -11.86
N GLY A 372 5.37 9.10 -12.03
CA GLY A 372 6.06 7.82 -12.00
C GLY A 372 6.17 7.19 -10.60
N ALA A 373 5.19 7.45 -9.72
CA ALA A 373 5.15 6.89 -8.37
C ALA A 373 5.17 5.36 -8.37
N GLN A 374 5.88 4.77 -7.41
CA GLN A 374 5.99 3.31 -7.26
C GLN A 374 4.94 2.73 -6.31
N ARG A 375 4.42 3.58 -5.42
CA ARG A 375 3.31 3.32 -4.51
C ARG A 375 2.39 4.52 -4.48
N ILE A 376 1.18 4.32 -3.96
CA ILE A 376 0.20 5.38 -3.76
C ILE A 376 -0.16 5.43 -2.28
N GLY A 377 0.06 6.58 -1.65
CA GLY A 377 -0.45 6.93 -0.34
C GLY A 377 -1.98 6.94 -0.37
N HIS A 378 -2.61 6.14 0.48
CA HIS A 378 -4.05 5.84 0.44
C HIS A 378 -4.48 5.13 -0.85
N GLY A 379 -4.90 5.87 -1.88
CA GLY A 379 -5.44 5.31 -3.12
C GLY A 379 -6.86 4.74 -2.99
N VAL A 380 -7.61 5.11 -1.94
CA VAL A 380 -8.96 4.62 -1.66
C VAL A 380 -9.89 4.83 -2.87
N ARG A 381 -9.83 6.02 -3.48
CA ARG A 381 -10.67 6.40 -4.62
C ARG A 381 -10.32 5.68 -5.93
N ILE A 382 -9.39 4.72 -5.94
CA ILE A 382 -9.24 3.79 -7.08
C ILE A 382 -10.53 3.01 -7.33
N THR A 383 -11.37 2.85 -6.32
CA THR A 383 -12.70 2.23 -6.41
C THR A 383 -13.65 2.98 -7.34
N ASP A 384 -13.43 4.28 -7.59
CA ASP A 384 -14.23 5.05 -8.55
C ASP A 384 -14.07 4.50 -9.98
N ASP A 385 -12.98 3.75 -10.25
CA ASP A 385 -12.74 3.04 -11.52
C ASP A 385 -13.17 1.57 -11.44
N ILE A 386 -13.94 1.18 -10.41
CA ILE A 386 -14.49 -0.17 -10.23
C ILE A 386 -16.01 -0.01 -10.00
N PRO A 387 -16.82 0.06 -11.08
CA PRO A 387 -18.24 0.38 -10.99
C PRO A 387 -19.06 -0.51 -10.06
N ASP A 388 -18.61 -1.76 -9.87
CA ASP A 388 -19.16 -2.69 -8.91
C ASP A 388 -18.04 -3.57 -8.35
N LEU A 389 -17.69 -3.31 -7.09
CA LEU A 389 -16.66 -4.05 -6.34
C LEU A 389 -16.99 -5.55 -6.20
N THR A 390 -18.27 -5.94 -6.27
CA THR A 390 -18.69 -7.34 -6.17
C THR A 390 -18.48 -8.10 -7.47
N THR A 391 -18.65 -7.43 -8.62
CA THR A 391 -18.40 -8.05 -9.94
C THR A 391 -16.93 -8.14 -10.29
N GLY A 392 -16.09 -7.29 -9.66
CA GLY A 392 -14.67 -7.19 -9.95
C GLY A 392 -14.34 -6.66 -11.35
N LYS A 393 -15.30 -6.04 -12.05
CA LYS A 393 -15.04 -5.41 -13.35
C LYS A 393 -14.20 -4.16 -13.15
N LEU A 394 -12.92 -4.27 -13.48
CA LEU A 394 -11.98 -3.16 -13.36
C LEU A 394 -12.05 -2.24 -14.59
N GLY A 395 -12.03 -0.94 -14.32
CA GLY A 395 -11.69 0.08 -15.29
C GLY A 395 -10.20 0.06 -15.65
N ARG A 396 -9.80 0.99 -16.52
CA ARG A 396 -8.46 0.96 -17.13
C ARG A 396 -7.36 1.25 -16.11
N LEU A 397 -7.57 2.22 -15.23
CA LEU A 397 -6.57 2.62 -14.24
C LEU A 397 -6.48 1.58 -13.13
N ALA A 398 -7.61 1.12 -12.59
CA ALA A 398 -7.70 0.07 -11.59
C ALA A 398 -7.05 -1.24 -12.08
N GLY A 399 -7.35 -1.66 -13.33
CA GLY A 399 -6.70 -2.81 -13.95
C GLY A 399 -5.19 -2.65 -14.07
N TRP A 400 -4.72 -1.48 -14.51
CA TRP A 400 -3.29 -1.19 -14.65
C TRP A 400 -2.56 -1.23 -13.29
N VAL A 401 -3.15 -0.64 -12.25
CA VAL A 401 -2.64 -0.62 -10.86
C VAL A 401 -2.50 -2.05 -10.33
N ARG A 402 -3.56 -2.85 -10.45
CA ARG A 402 -3.57 -4.25 -10.00
C ARG A 402 -2.52 -5.08 -10.73
N ASP A 403 -2.48 -5.00 -12.06
CA ASP A 403 -1.65 -5.88 -12.89
C ASP A 403 -0.15 -5.58 -12.73
N ARG A 404 0.22 -4.33 -12.45
CA ARG A 404 1.60 -3.93 -12.10
C ARG A 404 1.95 -4.06 -10.63
N ARG A 405 0.98 -4.47 -9.82
CA ARG A 405 1.14 -4.64 -8.38
C ARG A 405 1.60 -3.35 -7.68
N VAL A 406 1.12 -2.19 -8.16
CA VAL A 406 1.32 -0.91 -7.48
C VAL A 406 0.71 -1.04 -6.09
N ALA A 407 1.48 -0.68 -5.07
CA ALA A 407 1.01 -0.79 -3.70
C ALA A 407 0.07 0.37 -3.38
N LEU A 408 -1.06 0.05 -2.75
CA LEU A 408 -1.98 1.01 -2.14
C LEU A 408 -1.72 1.00 -0.63
N GLU A 409 -1.25 2.14 -0.12
CA GLU A 409 -0.93 2.36 1.30
C GLU A 409 -2.20 2.72 2.05
N MET A 410 -3.05 1.73 2.32
CA MET A 410 -4.39 1.95 2.90
C MET A 410 -4.29 2.21 4.40
N CYS A 411 -5.08 3.17 4.91
CA CYS A 411 -5.03 3.64 6.29
C CYS A 411 -6.46 3.69 6.86
N PRO A 412 -7.08 2.55 7.22
CA PRO A 412 -8.51 2.46 7.49
C PRO A 412 -9.05 3.49 8.50
N THR A 413 -8.47 3.60 9.70
CA THR A 413 -8.94 4.60 10.68
C THR A 413 -8.84 6.04 10.14
N SER A 414 -7.70 6.38 9.51
CA SER A 414 -7.52 7.70 8.90
C SER A 414 -8.55 7.95 7.79
N ASN A 415 -8.77 6.98 6.90
CA ASN A 415 -9.73 7.09 5.81
C ASN A 415 -11.19 7.25 6.28
N LEU A 416 -11.55 6.73 7.46
CA LEU A 416 -12.84 7.05 8.09
C LEU A 416 -12.89 8.51 8.55
N GLN A 417 -11.83 8.97 9.22
CA GLN A 417 -11.74 10.34 9.77
C GLN A 417 -11.70 11.41 8.68
N THR A 418 -11.05 11.14 7.56
CA THR A 418 -10.99 12.04 6.39
C THR A 418 -12.20 11.91 5.47
N GLY A 419 -13.14 11.01 5.77
CA GLY A 419 -14.37 10.81 5.01
C GLY A 419 -14.20 10.03 3.70
N ALA A 420 -13.04 9.43 3.46
CA ALA A 420 -12.78 8.56 2.32
C ALA A 420 -13.47 7.19 2.44
N ALA A 421 -13.91 6.80 3.64
CA ALA A 421 -14.69 5.59 3.91
C ALA A 421 -15.75 5.82 5.00
N THR A 422 -16.80 4.99 5.01
CA THR A 422 -17.96 5.14 5.92
C THR A 422 -17.83 4.32 7.21
N SER A 423 -17.18 3.16 7.14
CA SER A 423 -16.97 2.27 8.29
C SER A 423 -15.80 1.33 8.01
N ILE A 424 -15.25 0.69 9.05
CA ILE A 424 -14.20 -0.34 8.87
C ILE A 424 -14.76 -1.58 8.17
N ALA A 425 -15.99 -1.98 8.52
CA ALA A 425 -16.65 -3.15 7.94
C ALA A 425 -16.83 -3.04 6.41
N GLU A 426 -17.16 -1.84 5.93
CA GLU A 426 -17.36 -1.54 4.51
C GLU A 426 -16.14 -0.90 3.86
N HIS A 427 -15.00 -0.82 4.56
CA HIS A 427 -13.81 -0.16 4.05
C HIS A 427 -13.32 -0.83 2.76
N PRO A 428 -13.00 -0.07 1.69
CA PRO A 428 -12.58 -0.63 0.39
C PRO A 428 -11.39 -1.58 0.42
N ILE A 429 -10.55 -1.51 1.45
CA ILE A 429 -9.36 -2.36 1.61
C ILE A 429 -9.68 -3.86 1.48
N THR A 430 -10.81 -4.32 2.02
CA THR A 430 -11.21 -5.73 1.98
C THR A 430 -11.53 -6.15 0.55
N ALA A 431 -12.39 -5.39 -0.13
CA ALA A 431 -12.76 -5.67 -1.53
C ALA A 431 -11.54 -5.59 -2.46
N LEU A 432 -10.66 -4.60 -2.29
CA LEU A 432 -9.45 -4.46 -3.10
C LEU A 432 -8.48 -5.64 -2.87
N LYS A 433 -8.29 -6.08 -1.61
CA LYS A 433 -7.53 -7.29 -1.28
C LYS A 433 -8.09 -8.51 -2.04
N ASP A 434 -9.40 -8.72 -1.96
CA ASP A 434 -10.07 -9.89 -2.55
C ASP A 434 -10.03 -9.86 -4.09
N LEU A 435 -10.05 -8.67 -4.69
CA LEU A 435 -9.83 -8.45 -6.13
C LEU A 435 -8.36 -8.58 -6.55
N GLY A 436 -7.45 -8.88 -5.62
CA GLY A 436 -6.05 -9.15 -5.88
C GLY A 436 -5.16 -7.93 -5.98
N PHE A 437 -5.62 -6.74 -5.58
CA PHE A 437 -4.76 -5.55 -5.48
C PHE A 437 -3.66 -5.77 -4.44
N ARG A 438 -2.54 -5.07 -4.61
CA ARG A 438 -1.49 -5.04 -3.60
C ARG A 438 -1.83 -3.96 -2.56
N VAL A 439 -2.73 -4.28 -1.65
CA VAL A 439 -3.00 -3.42 -0.49
C VAL A 439 -2.00 -3.69 0.63
N THR A 440 -1.67 -2.64 1.37
CA THR A 440 -0.90 -2.67 2.61
C THR A 440 -1.71 -1.98 3.70
N LEU A 441 -1.51 -2.37 4.96
CA LEU A 441 -2.22 -1.80 6.11
C LEU A 441 -1.28 -0.85 6.85
N ASN A 442 -1.74 0.37 7.15
CA ASN A 442 -0.90 1.40 7.75
C ASN A 442 -1.70 2.28 8.73
N THR A 443 -0.99 3.03 9.57
CA THR A 443 -1.56 3.88 10.63
C THR A 443 -1.81 5.31 10.20
N ASP A 444 -1.05 5.82 9.23
CA ASP A 444 -1.01 7.22 8.86
C ASP A 444 -0.57 8.14 10.01
N ASN A 445 -1.46 8.55 10.90
CA ASN A 445 -1.14 9.45 12.01
C ASN A 445 -1.53 8.83 13.35
N ARG A 446 -0.62 8.14 14.05
CA ARG A 446 -0.96 7.39 15.28
C ARG A 446 -1.61 8.25 16.39
N LEU A 447 -1.10 9.46 16.63
CA LEU A 447 -1.64 10.38 17.64
C LEU A 447 -3.00 10.94 17.19
N VAL A 448 -3.03 11.51 15.97
CA VAL A 448 -4.23 12.18 15.43
C VAL A 448 -5.38 11.20 15.27
N SER A 449 -5.09 10.01 14.73
CA SER A 449 -6.08 8.95 14.55
C SER A 449 -6.37 8.12 15.79
N GLY A 450 -5.61 8.31 16.88
CA GLY A 450 -5.74 7.52 18.11
C GLY A 450 -5.60 6.03 17.83
N THR A 451 -4.57 5.64 17.06
CA THR A 451 -4.42 4.27 16.57
C THR A 451 -3.00 3.72 16.64
N THR A 452 -2.89 2.40 16.45
CA THR A 452 -1.64 1.65 16.34
C THR A 452 -1.80 0.57 15.26
N MET A 453 -0.72 -0.06 14.82
CA MET A 453 -0.82 -1.16 13.85
C MET A 453 -1.64 -2.34 14.42
N THR A 454 -1.47 -2.67 15.71
CA THR A 454 -2.32 -3.67 16.36
C THR A 454 -3.79 -3.26 16.34
N ARG A 455 -4.11 -1.98 16.61
CA ARG A 455 -5.50 -1.50 16.57
C ARG A 455 -6.08 -1.58 15.15
N GLU A 456 -5.33 -1.17 14.13
CA GLU A 456 -5.77 -1.32 12.73
C GLU A 456 -6.07 -2.79 12.36
N MET A 457 -5.20 -3.72 12.80
CA MET A 457 -5.43 -5.16 12.61
C MET A 457 -6.66 -5.66 13.37
N SER A 458 -6.81 -5.28 14.64
CA SER A 458 -7.96 -5.65 15.48
C SER A 458 -9.27 -5.19 14.85
N LEU A 459 -9.34 -3.94 14.39
CA LEU A 459 -10.55 -3.39 13.78
C LEU A 459 -10.97 -4.20 12.53
N LEU A 460 -10.03 -4.57 11.67
CA LEU A 460 -10.33 -5.37 10.47
C LEU A 460 -10.73 -6.81 10.80
N VAL A 461 -10.13 -7.43 11.82
CA VAL A 461 -10.54 -8.76 12.31
C VAL A 461 -11.97 -8.71 12.88
N GLU A 462 -12.24 -7.72 13.73
CA GLU A 462 -13.50 -7.61 14.47
C GLU A 462 -14.68 -7.20 13.59
N GLN A 463 -14.46 -6.25 12.69
CA GLN A 463 -15.52 -5.58 11.93
C GLN A 463 -15.58 -5.99 10.46
N ALA A 464 -14.43 -6.32 9.84
CA ALA A 464 -14.36 -6.73 8.43
C ALA A 464 -14.10 -8.24 8.24
N GLY A 465 -14.02 -9.01 9.34
CA GLY A 465 -13.87 -10.46 9.31
C GLY A 465 -12.52 -10.95 8.78
N TRP A 466 -11.48 -10.12 8.84
CA TRP A 466 -10.14 -10.52 8.41
C TRP A 466 -9.58 -11.67 9.24
N THR A 467 -8.86 -12.55 8.59
CA THR A 467 -8.20 -13.72 9.19
C THR A 467 -6.71 -13.46 9.41
N VAL A 468 -6.05 -14.33 10.17
CA VAL A 468 -4.59 -14.31 10.35
C VAL A 468 -3.87 -14.40 9.00
N GLU A 469 -4.43 -15.12 8.02
CA GLU A 469 -3.88 -15.22 6.66
C GLU A 469 -4.00 -13.91 5.88
N ASP A 470 -5.08 -13.14 6.09
CA ASP A 470 -5.23 -11.81 5.49
C ASP A 470 -4.17 -10.85 6.05
N LEU A 471 -3.97 -10.88 7.37
CA LEU A 471 -2.95 -10.10 8.06
C LEU A 471 -1.54 -10.46 7.55
N ARG A 472 -1.24 -11.76 7.41
CA ARG A 472 0.01 -12.25 6.82
C ARG A 472 0.18 -11.71 5.40
N THR A 473 -0.87 -11.76 4.59
CA THR A 473 -0.85 -11.32 3.20
C THR A 473 -0.53 -9.83 3.08
N VAL A 474 -1.16 -8.98 3.88
CA VAL A 474 -0.89 -7.53 3.82
C VAL A 474 0.48 -7.15 4.37
N THR A 475 0.97 -7.86 5.40
CA THR A 475 2.34 -7.67 5.91
C THR A 475 3.38 -8.07 4.87
N VAL A 476 3.18 -9.19 4.17
CA VAL A 476 4.06 -9.61 3.06
C VAL A 476 3.96 -8.64 1.88
N ASN A 477 2.77 -8.11 1.57
CA ASN A 477 2.61 -7.08 0.55
C ASN A 477 3.37 -5.80 0.90
N ALA A 478 3.34 -5.38 2.16
CA ALA A 478 4.10 -4.24 2.66
C ALA A 478 5.60 -4.47 2.46
N LEU A 479 6.16 -5.58 2.94
CA LEU A 479 7.57 -5.87 2.74
C LEU A 479 7.97 -6.04 1.27
N LYS A 480 7.09 -6.53 0.38
CA LYS A 480 7.35 -6.58 -1.07
C LYS A 480 7.32 -5.20 -1.74
N SER A 481 6.77 -4.20 -1.07
CA SER A 481 6.63 -2.82 -1.56
C SER A 481 7.54 -1.84 -0.84
N ALA A 482 8.19 -2.27 0.24
CA ALA A 482 9.20 -1.49 0.94
C ALA A 482 10.30 -1.02 -0.02
N PHE A 483 10.84 0.16 0.22
CA PHE A 483 11.97 0.72 -0.52
C PHE A 483 13.33 0.20 -0.04
N LEU A 484 13.33 -0.82 0.83
CA LEU A 484 14.53 -1.60 1.13
C LEU A 484 15.07 -2.37 -0.09
N PRO A 485 16.39 -2.65 -0.11
CA PRO A 485 17.00 -3.62 -1.01
C PRO A 485 16.29 -4.97 -1.03
N PHE A 486 16.32 -5.63 -2.19
CA PHE A 486 15.62 -6.91 -2.41
C PHE A 486 15.97 -8.00 -1.40
N ASP A 487 17.26 -8.18 -1.11
CA ASP A 487 17.73 -9.26 -0.22
C ASP A 487 17.26 -9.04 1.23
N GLU A 488 17.25 -7.79 1.67
CA GLU A 488 16.80 -7.41 3.01
C GLU A 488 15.30 -7.61 3.19
N ARG A 489 14.50 -7.22 2.18
CA ARG A 489 13.05 -7.49 2.16
C ARG A 489 12.77 -9.00 2.22
N ASN A 490 13.51 -9.78 1.44
CA ASN A 490 13.34 -11.23 1.43
C ASN A 490 13.76 -11.89 2.73
N ALA A 491 14.83 -11.42 3.37
CA ALA A 491 15.24 -11.91 4.68
C ALA A 491 14.16 -11.64 5.74
N LEU A 492 13.64 -10.41 5.82
CA LEU A 492 12.54 -10.08 6.73
C LEU A 492 11.30 -10.95 6.47
N ILE A 493 10.92 -11.15 5.21
CA ILE A 493 9.78 -12.01 4.86
C ILE A 493 10.03 -13.46 5.30
N ARG A 494 11.17 -14.04 4.92
CA ARG A 494 11.47 -15.47 5.09
C ARG A 494 11.77 -15.84 6.54
N ASP A 495 12.55 -15.01 7.23
CA ASP A 495 13.17 -15.37 8.49
C ASP A 495 12.39 -14.82 9.71
N VAL A 496 11.53 -13.82 9.49
CA VAL A 496 10.78 -13.16 10.57
C VAL A 496 9.28 -13.25 10.35
N VAL A 497 8.77 -12.72 9.23
CA VAL A 497 7.32 -12.62 9.00
C VAL A 497 6.67 -13.98 8.83
N LEU A 498 7.12 -14.79 7.88
CA LEU A 498 6.49 -16.09 7.61
C LEU A 498 6.51 -17.01 8.85
N PRO A 499 7.64 -17.19 9.56
CA PRO A 499 7.67 -17.99 10.79
C PRO A 499 6.76 -17.42 11.89
N GLY A 500 6.72 -16.09 12.06
CA GLY A 500 5.87 -15.46 13.06
C GLY A 500 4.37 -15.74 12.85
N TYR A 501 3.91 -15.71 11.60
CA TYR A 501 2.52 -16.06 11.27
C TYR A 501 2.24 -17.57 11.32
N GLU A 502 3.22 -18.43 11.03
CA GLU A 502 3.07 -19.89 11.15
C GLU A 502 2.80 -20.33 12.61
N THR A 503 3.27 -19.59 13.60
CA THR A 503 2.97 -19.89 15.02
C THR A 503 1.55 -19.50 15.44
N ALA A 504 0.85 -18.69 14.65
CA ALA A 504 -0.49 -18.17 14.94
C ALA A 504 -1.60 -18.79 14.07
N LEU A 505 -1.23 -19.58 13.06
CA LEU A 505 -2.11 -20.38 12.19
C LEU A 505 -2.12 -21.83 12.66
#